data_AF-A0AAD9UQA6-F1
#
_entry.id   AF-A0AAD9UQA6-F1
#
_cell.length_a   1.000
_cell.length_b   1.000
_cell.length_c   1.000
_cell.angle_alpha   90.00
_cell.angle_beta   90.00
_cell.angle_gamma   90.00
#
_symmetry.space_group_name_H-M   'P 1'
#
loop_
_entity.id
_entity.type
_entity.pdbx_description
1 polymer ?
#
loop_
_entity_poly.entity_id
_entity_poly.type
_entity_poly.pdbx_seq_one_letter_code
_entity_poly.pdbx_strand_id
1 'polypeptide(L)'
;MTIPSYRSSNVVVGIFWLIVAFCTHYYIAAAKDVPCEEGHHCLNESKCVKINVGGVEKKVCICSPGFTGWNCSIQLDYCNKHCRPLHRGITCQQALCNQGTCLNQTEPPYYSCDCGAFYTGPNCEIENNPCSSESTNPCVNGKCNFIKGTNQVVCNCYPGWATNPNQQITTIDWNTASIHVAPPCTEEIKRGITGNAPQLSTSTYRNSRHITFRC
;
A
#
# COMPACT_ATOMS: atom_id res chain seq x y z
N MET A 1 14.96 46.71 0.80
CA MET A 1 16.03 45.70 0.90
C MET A 1 16.32 45.19 -0.50
N THR A 2 17.42 45.66 -1.08
CA THR A 2 17.87 45.30 -2.42
C THR A 2 18.71 44.03 -2.35
N ILE A 3 18.35 43.02 -3.14
CA ILE A 3 19.09 41.76 -3.29
C ILE A 3 20.35 42.07 -4.13
N PRO A 4 21.57 41.71 -3.71
CA PRO A 4 22.75 41.94 -4.53
C PRO A 4 22.80 40.93 -5.67
N SER A 5 22.98 41.44 -6.88
CA SER A 5 23.24 40.66 -8.10
C SER A 5 24.64 40.04 -8.02
N TYR A 6 24.69 38.72 -7.85
CA TYR A 6 25.94 37.96 -7.86
C TYR A 6 26.47 37.85 -9.30
N ARG A 7 27.43 38.71 -9.65
CA ARG A 7 28.15 38.66 -10.93
C ARG A 7 29.17 37.51 -10.88
N SER A 8 28.73 36.32 -11.26
CA SER A 8 29.59 35.14 -11.46
C SER A 8 30.66 35.46 -12.53
N SER A 9 31.92 35.61 -12.12
CA SER A 9 33.06 35.70 -13.05
C SER A 9 33.20 34.40 -13.83
N ASN A 10 33.22 34.49 -15.16
CA ASN A 10 33.43 33.37 -16.10
C ASN A 10 34.64 32.48 -15.76
N VAL A 11 35.63 33.03 -15.04
CA VAL A 11 36.82 32.33 -14.55
C VAL A 11 36.49 31.25 -13.50
N VAL A 12 35.54 31.52 -12.59
CA VAL A 12 35.17 30.58 -11.51
C VAL A 12 34.38 29.39 -12.06
N VAL A 13 33.52 29.65 -13.04
CA VAL A 13 32.79 28.61 -13.78
C VAL A 13 33.77 27.72 -14.57
N GLY A 14 34.74 28.32 -15.27
CA GLY A 14 35.76 27.59 -16.01
C GLY A 14 36.65 26.68 -15.14
N ILE A 15 37.07 27.15 -13.97
CA ILE A 15 37.87 26.34 -13.03
C ILE A 15 37.04 25.19 -12.44
N PHE A 16 35.77 25.41 -12.14
CA PHE A 16 34.87 24.36 -11.65
C PHE A 16 34.63 23.29 -12.73
N TRP A 17 34.44 23.69 -14.00
CA TRP A 17 34.35 22.76 -15.13
C TRP A 17 35.63 21.96 -15.35
N LEU A 18 36.81 22.58 -15.19
CA LEU A 18 38.09 21.87 -15.27
C LEU A 18 38.25 20.89 -14.12
N ILE A 19 37.89 21.26 -12.88
CA ILE A 19 37.94 20.34 -11.73
C ILE A 19 36.94 19.20 -11.89
N VAL A 20 35.73 19.44 -12.39
CA VAL A 20 34.74 18.39 -12.71
C VAL A 20 35.20 17.53 -13.88
N ALA A 21 35.84 18.09 -14.91
CA ALA A 21 36.38 17.32 -16.03
C ALA A 21 37.59 16.48 -15.61
N PHE A 22 38.50 17.03 -14.80
CA PHE A 22 39.61 16.29 -14.21
C PHE A 22 39.13 15.25 -13.19
N CYS A 23 38.13 15.54 -12.37
CA CYS A 23 37.54 14.56 -11.46
C CYS A 23 36.79 13.47 -12.23
N THR A 24 36.06 13.79 -13.29
CA THR A 24 35.40 12.74 -14.11
C THR A 24 36.43 11.91 -14.88
N HIS A 25 37.52 12.48 -15.38
CA HIS A 25 38.59 11.71 -16.03
C HIS A 25 39.46 10.91 -15.05
N TYR A 26 39.65 11.40 -13.82
CA TYR A 26 40.49 10.75 -12.80
C TYR A 26 39.73 9.74 -11.92
N TYR A 27 38.43 9.97 -11.70
CA TYR A 27 37.59 9.13 -10.83
C TYR A 27 36.81 8.04 -11.59
N ILE A 28 36.76 8.11 -12.92
CA ILE A 28 36.36 6.96 -13.73
C ILE A 28 37.59 6.05 -13.86
N ALA A 29 37.85 5.26 -12.81
CA ALA A 29 38.52 3.98 -12.98
C ALA A 29 37.62 3.16 -13.92
N ALA A 30 37.84 3.32 -15.22
CA ALA A 30 37.01 2.76 -16.27
C ALA A 30 37.05 1.24 -16.16
N ALA A 31 35.94 0.65 -15.69
CA ALA A 31 35.64 -0.73 -15.99
C ALA A 31 35.63 -0.83 -17.52
N LYS A 32 36.68 -1.43 -18.09
CA LYS A 32 36.76 -1.66 -19.53
C LYS A 32 35.89 -2.87 -19.84
N ASP A 33 34.97 -2.72 -20.77
CA ASP A 33 34.25 -3.85 -21.36
C ASP A 33 35.31 -4.74 -22.04
N VAL A 34 35.44 -5.99 -21.58
CA VAL A 34 36.42 -6.94 -22.13
C VAL A 34 35.67 -8.14 -22.71
N PRO A 35 36.07 -8.67 -23.88
CA PRO A 35 35.51 -9.91 -24.38
C PRO A 35 35.66 -11.05 -23.36
N CYS A 36 34.58 -11.83 -23.21
CA CYS A 36 34.54 -13.03 -22.37
C CYS A 36 35.41 -14.13 -23.00
N GLU A 37 36.72 -14.11 -22.81
CA GLU A 37 37.62 -15.15 -23.33
C GLU A 37 37.90 -16.26 -22.32
N GLU A 38 38.16 -17.46 -22.89
CA GLU A 38 38.19 -18.83 -22.36
C GLU A 38 38.07 -19.01 -20.84
N GLY A 39 37.00 -19.72 -20.44
CA GLY A 39 36.76 -20.19 -19.07
C GLY A 39 35.79 -19.34 -18.25
N HIS A 40 35.46 -18.11 -18.68
CA HIS A 40 34.52 -17.23 -17.98
C HIS A 40 33.48 -16.65 -18.93
N HIS A 41 32.31 -17.31 -19.01
CA HIS A 41 31.22 -16.96 -19.93
C HIS A 41 30.08 -16.29 -19.15
N CYS A 42 29.73 -15.07 -19.54
CA CYS A 42 28.58 -14.34 -19.01
C CYS A 42 27.37 -14.60 -19.92
N LEU A 43 26.21 -15.02 -19.35
CA LEU A 43 25.01 -15.37 -20.11
C LEU A 43 23.98 -14.23 -20.17
N ASN A 44 22.89 -14.39 -20.93
CA ASN A 44 21.76 -13.45 -20.97
C ASN A 44 22.19 -12.01 -21.32
N GLU A 45 23.05 -11.88 -22.33
CA GLU A 45 23.55 -10.60 -22.86
C GLU A 45 24.29 -9.74 -21.81
N SER A 46 24.81 -10.36 -20.75
CA SER A 46 25.51 -9.68 -19.67
C SER A 46 26.92 -9.24 -20.06
N LYS A 47 27.40 -8.17 -19.43
CA LYS A 47 28.71 -7.57 -19.71
C LYS A 47 29.79 -8.22 -18.87
N CYS A 48 30.98 -8.42 -19.46
CA CYS A 48 32.15 -8.85 -18.71
C CYS A 48 33.12 -7.71 -18.53
N VAL A 49 33.58 -7.55 -17.28
CA VAL A 49 34.54 -6.53 -16.91
C VAL A 49 35.70 -7.16 -16.15
N LYS A 50 36.88 -6.58 -16.31
CA LYS A 50 38.06 -6.92 -15.52
C LYS A 50 38.19 -5.92 -14.37
N ILE A 51 38.38 -6.44 -13.15
CA ILE A 51 38.62 -5.65 -11.95
C ILE A 51 39.93 -6.07 -11.28
N ASN A 52 40.66 -5.14 -10.66
CA ASN A 52 41.85 -5.44 -9.88
C ASN A 52 41.49 -5.39 -8.38
N VAL A 53 41.69 -6.49 -7.66
CA VAL A 53 41.43 -6.59 -6.22
C VAL A 53 42.72 -7.04 -5.53
N GLY A 54 43.40 -6.12 -4.86
CA GLY A 54 44.65 -6.42 -4.14
C GLY A 54 45.81 -6.82 -5.05
N GLY A 55 45.92 -6.22 -6.24
CA GLY A 55 46.97 -6.54 -7.21
C GLY A 55 46.65 -7.75 -8.09
N VAL A 56 45.58 -8.50 -7.81
CA VAL A 56 45.14 -9.66 -8.61
C VAL A 56 44.02 -9.25 -9.56
N GLU A 57 44.17 -9.57 -10.84
CA GLU A 57 43.12 -9.37 -11.84
C GLU A 57 42.04 -10.45 -11.72
N LYS A 58 40.77 -10.01 -11.64
CA LYS A 58 39.59 -10.88 -11.65
C LYS A 58 38.65 -10.48 -12.78
N LYS A 59 38.02 -11.48 -13.41
CA LYS A 59 36.92 -11.29 -14.36
C LYS A 59 35.61 -11.44 -13.59
N VAL A 60 34.65 -10.53 -13.82
CA VAL A 60 33.32 -10.60 -13.22
C VAL A 60 32.26 -10.27 -14.27
N CYS A 61 31.08 -10.89 -14.14
CA CYS A 61 29.92 -10.55 -14.97
C CYS A 61 29.08 -9.47 -14.30
N ILE A 62 28.71 -8.45 -15.06
CA ILE A 62 27.66 -7.49 -14.70
C ILE A 62 26.38 -7.98 -15.37
N CYS A 63 25.49 -8.56 -14.57
CA CYS A 63 24.27 -9.18 -15.08
C CYS A 63 23.31 -8.16 -15.67
N SER A 64 22.69 -8.55 -16.79
CA SER A 64 21.56 -7.83 -17.35
C SER A 64 20.41 -7.80 -16.34
N PRO A 65 19.54 -6.77 -16.40
CA PRO A 65 18.38 -6.66 -15.53
C PRO A 65 17.53 -7.95 -15.56
N GLY A 66 17.11 -8.44 -14.39
CA GLY A 66 16.35 -9.70 -14.28
C GLY A 66 17.17 -10.97 -14.03
N PHE A 67 18.51 -10.88 -14.04
CA PHE A 67 19.41 -12.04 -13.82
C PHE A 67 20.42 -11.82 -12.70
N THR A 68 20.94 -12.93 -12.17
CA THR A 68 21.91 -12.99 -11.07
C THR A 68 22.77 -14.27 -11.16
N GLY A 69 23.66 -14.45 -10.18
CA GLY A 69 24.64 -15.53 -10.13
C GLY A 69 25.97 -15.11 -10.76
N TRP A 70 26.99 -15.95 -10.55
CA TRP A 70 28.38 -15.65 -10.94
C TRP A 70 28.57 -15.47 -12.46
N ASN A 71 27.77 -16.17 -13.26
CA ASN A 71 27.75 -16.10 -14.73
C ASN A 71 26.44 -15.53 -15.30
N CYS A 72 25.61 -14.92 -14.45
CA CYS A 72 24.31 -14.38 -14.83
C CYS A 72 23.33 -15.40 -15.45
N SER A 73 23.49 -16.69 -15.11
CA SER A 73 22.60 -17.76 -15.59
C SER A 73 21.28 -17.88 -14.83
N ILE A 74 21.20 -17.29 -13.63
CA ILE A 74 20.08 -17.48 -12.71
C ILE A 74 19.11 -16.33 -12.87
N GLN A 75 17.82 -16.61 -13.09
CA GLN A 75 16.79 -15.58 -13.10
C GLN A 75 16.55 -15.04 -11.68
N LEU A 76 16.24 -13.75 -11.56
CA LEU A 76 15.86 -13.16 -10.28
C LEU A 76 14.61 -13.83 -9.72
N ASP A 77 14.64 -14.02 -8.41
CA ASP A 77 13.62 -14.71 -7.63
C ASP A 77 13.45 -13.90 -6.35
N TYR A 78 12.84 -12.73 -6.53
CA TYR A 78 12.62 -11.78 -5.44
C TYR A 78 11.69 -12.35 -4.39
N CYS A 79 10.74 -13.22 -4.77
CA CYS A 79 9.77 -13.77 -3.84
C CYS A 79 10.35 -14.77 -2.84
N ASN A 80 11.56 -15.33 -3.09
CA ASN A 80 12.13 -16.37 -2.22
C ASN A 80 13.59 -16.14 -1.82
N LYS A 81 14.47 -15.83 -2.78
CA LYS A 81 15.94 -15.95 -2.58
C LYS A 81 16.68 -14.64 -2.73
N HIS A 82 16.20 -13.77 -3.62
CA HIS A 82 16.91 -12.59 -4.08
C HIS A 82 16.33 -11.29 -3.48
N CYS A 83 15.63 -11.38 -2.34
CA CYS A 83 15.28 -10.22 -1.54
C CYS A 83 16.25 -10.03 -0.37
N ARG A 84 16.27 -8.82 0.20
CA ARG A 84 17.04 -8.50 1.42
C ARG A 84 16.14 -7.85 2.46
N PRO A 85 15.45 -8.63 3.31
CA PRO A 85 14.62 -8.09 4.37
C PRO A 85 15.47 -7.33 5.40
N LEU A 86 14.93 -6.23 5.95
CA LEU A 86 15.61 -5.43 6.99
C LEU A 86 15.63 -6.12 8.36
N HIS A 87 14.68 -7.03 8.61
CA HIS A 87 14.53 -7.72 9.89
C HIS A 87 14.72 -9.23 9.73
N ARG A 88 15.36 -9.85 10.73
CA ARG A 88 15.52 -11.31 10.80
C ARG A 88 14.17 -11.98 11.04
N GLY A 89 13.96 -13.14 10.42
CA GLY A 89 12.73 -13.92 10.57
C GLY A 89 11.58 -13.50 9.65
N ILE A 90 11.76 -12.47 8.82
CA ILE A 90 10.78 -12.07 7.79
C ILE A 90 11.16 -12.74 6.46
N THR A 91 10.19 -13.39 5.82
CA THR A 91 10.37 -13.99 4.49
C THR A 91 10.30 -12.92 3.39
N CYS A 92 10.86 -13.22 2.21
CA CYS A 92 10.74 -12.33 1.06
C CYS A 92 9.28 -12.02 0.70
N GLN A 93 8.44 -13.05 0.70
CA GLN A 93 6.98 -12.95 0.57
C GLN A 93 6.38 -11.88 1.48
N GLN A 94 6.65 -11.97 2.78
CA GLN A 94 6.11 -11.05 3.77
C GLN A 94 6.69 -9.63 3.62
N ALA A 95 7.98 -9.53 3.31
CA ALA A 95 8.67 -8.25 3.16
C ALA A 95 8.19 -7.47 1.91
N LEU A 96 7.88 -8.18 0.82
CA LEU A 96 7.46 -7.57 -0.45
C LEU A 96 5.95 -7.38 -0.53
N CYS A 97 5.15 -8.34 -0.07
CA CYS A 97 3.71 -8.37 -0.32
C CYS A 97 2.85 -8.41 0.96
N ASN A 98 3.41 -8.18 2.15
CA ASN A 98 2.68 -8.23 3.41
C ASN A 98 1.85 -9.52 3.56
N GLN A 99 0.51 -9.42 3.55
CA GLN A 99 -0.42 -10.56 3.64
C GLN A 99 -0.84 -11.16 2.28
N GLY A 100 -0.34 -10.59 1.17
CA GLY A 100 -0.57 -11.11 -0.17
C GLY A 100 0.37 -12.25 -0.55
N THR A 101 0.27 -12.68 -1.81
CA THR A 101 1.12 -13.69 -2.46
C THR A 101 2.05 -13.02 -3.48
N CYS A 102 3.34 -13.35 -3.45
CA CYS A 102 4.38 -12.75 -4.28
C CYS A 102 4.56 -13.61 -5.51
N LEU A 103 4.59 -12.95 -6.67
CA LEU A 103 4.77 -13.58 -7.96
C LEU A 103 6.03 -12.97 -8.60
N ASN A 104 6.98 -13.81 -8.99
CA ASN A 104 8.15 -13.33 -9.74
C ASN A 104 7.72 -12.86 -11.13
N GLN A 105 8.32 -11.76 -11.59
CA GLN A 105 8.04 -11.18 -12.90
C GLN A 105 9.32 -11.18 -13.77
N THR A 106 9.14 -11.22 -15.08
CA THR A 106 10.24 -11.11 -16.05
C THR A 106 10.65 -9.67 -16.31
N GLU A 107 9.77 -8.71 -16.03
CA GLU A 107 9.97 -7.29 -16.26
C GLU A 107 10.10 -6.53 -14.93
N PRO A 108 10.81 -5.38 -14.89
CA PRO A 108 10.89 -4.52 -13.71
C PRO A 108 9.50 -4.21 -13.13
N PRO A 109 9.30 -4.31 -11.80
CA PRO A 109 10.31 -4.48 -10.75
C PRO A 109 10.70 -5.95 -10.46
N TYR A 110 10.39 -6.89 -11.36
CA TYR A 110 10.66 -8.34 -11.30
C TYR A 110 9.90 -9.09 -10.21
N TYR A 111 8.89 -8.46 -9.65
CA TYR A 111 7.88 -9.10 -8.82
C TYR A 111 6.54 -8.36 -8.93
N SER A 112 5.47 -9.01 -8.53
CA SER A 112 4.16 -8.41 -8.29
C SER A 112 3.50 -9.09 -7.10
N CYS A 113 2.54 -8.42 -6.48
CA CYS A 113 1.79 -8.97 -5.36
C CYS A 113 0.32 -9.21 -5.75
N ASP A 114 -0.18 -10.41 -5.49
CA ASP A 114 -1.61 -10.70 -5.42
C ASP A 114 -2.07 -10.48 -3.97
N CYS A 115 -2.83 -9.40 -3.75
CA CYS A 115 -3.24 -8.97 -2.42
C CYS A 115 -4.45 -9.71 -1.86
N GLY A 116 -5.07 -10.58 -2.65
CA GLY A 116 -6.32 -11.22 -2.29
C GLY A 116 -7.46 -10.22 -2.09
N ALA A 117 -8.44 -10.59 -1.27
CA ALA A 117 -9.70 -9.84 -1.21
C ALA A 117 -9.63 -8.55 -0.37
N PHE A 118 -8.81 -8.53 0.69
CA PHE A 118 -8.92 -7.52 1.75
C PHE A 118 -7.79 -6.48 1.79
N TYR A 119 -6.89 -6.51 0.80
CA TYR A 119 -5.77 -5.58 0.71
C TYR A 119 -5.57 -5.11 -0.73
N THR A 120 -4.99 -3.94 -0.90
CA THR A 120 -4.63 -3.33 -2.19
C THR A 120 -3.30 -2.59 -2.07
N GLY A 121 -2.84 -2.01 -3.18
CA GLY A 121 -1.54 -1.36 -3.30
C GLY A 121 -0.50 -2.28 -3.95
N PRO A 122 0.62 -1.72 -4.44
CA PRO A 122 1.68 -2.49 -5.11
C PRO A 122 2.30 -3.58 -4.24
N ASN A 123 2.28 -3.41 -2.92
CA ASN A 123 2.86 -4.33 -1.93
C ASN A 123 1.81 -4.82 -0.92
N CYS A 124 0.51 -4.71 -1.26
CA CYS A 124 -0.61 -5.10 -0.40
C CYS A 124 -0.61 -4.42 0.98
N GLU A 125 -0.16 -3.17 1.01
CA GLU A 125 0.01 -2.37 2.23
C GLU A 125 -1.26 -1.61 2.65
N ILE A 126 -2.25 -1.52 1.76
CA ILE A 126 -3.48 -0.76 1.99
C ILE A 126 -4.60 -1.73 2.36
N GLU A 127 -5.24 -1.54 3.51
CA GLU A 127 -6.42 -2.33 3.87
C GLU A 127 -7.61 -1.95 2.97
N ASN A 128 -8.23 -2.94 2.32
CA ASN A 128 -9.39 -2.78 1.46
C ASN A 128 -10.46 -3.80 1.83
N ASN A 129 -11.17 -3.55 2.91
CA ASN A 129 -12.33 -4.32 3.36
C ASN A 129 -13.56 -3.39 3.43
N PRO A 130 -14.78 -3.90 3.69
CA PRO A 130 -15.98 -3.06 3.72
C PRO A 130 -15.91 -1.89 4.71
N CYS A 131 -15.15 -2.05 5.80
CA CYS A 131 -14.96 -1.03 6.82
C CYS A 131 -13.80 -0.05 6.51
N SER A 132 -13.06 -0.23 5.40
CA SER A 132 -11.89 0.60 5.08
C SER A 132 -12.26 2.03 4.69
N SER A 133 -13.47 2.27 4.18
CA SER A 133 -13.94 3.60 3.79
C SER A 133 -15.38 3.84 4.21
N GLU A 134 -15.74 5.10 4.47
CA GLU A 134 -17.12 5.45 4.81
C GLU A 134 -18.09 5.18 3.65
N SER A 135 -17.64 5.34 2.40
CA SER A 135 -18.46 5.04 1.22
C SER A 135 -18.82 3.55 1.06
N THR A 136 -18.05 2.66 1.67
CA THR A 136 -18.26 1.20 1.62
C THR A 136 -18.82 0.64 2.92
N ASN A 137 -18.98 1.47 3.95
CA ASN A 137 -19.43 1.07 5.28
C ASN A 137 -20.89 0.56 5.22
N PRO A 138 -21.14 -0.74 5.45
CA PRO A 138 -22.48 -1.31 5.36
C PRO A 138 -23.36 -0.99 6.59
N CYS A 139 -22.80 -0.42 7.66
CA CYS A 139 -23.50 -0.21 8.93
C CYS A 139 -24.39 1.03 8.97
N VAL A 140 -24.33 1.88 7.93
CA VAL A 140 -25.09 3.13 7.79
C VAL A 140 -24.84 4.07 8.98
N ASN A 141 -25.69 4.05 10.01
CA ASN A 141 -25.55 4.85 11.22
C ASN A 141 -24.79 4.09 12.31
N GLY A 142 -23.68 3.48 11.95
CA GLY A 142 -22.86 2.71 12.88
C GLY A 142 -21.40 2.63 12.47
N LYS A 143 -20.57 2.38 13.48
CA LYS A 143 -19.16 2.05 13.29
C LYS A 143 -19.04 0.60 12.79
N CYS A 144 -18.39 0.45 11.64
CA CYS A 144 -18.09 -0.84 11.04
C CYS A 144 -16.88 -1.49 11.72
N ASN A 145 -16.98 -2.77 12.07
CA ASN A 145 -15.85 -3.56 12.55
C ASN A 145 -15.75 -4.85 11.74
N PHE A 146 -14.68 -4.97 10.97
CA PHE A 146 -14.38 -6.17 10.20
C PHE A 146 -13.54 -7.13 11.04
N ILE A 147 -14.02 -8.36 11.21
CA ILE A 147 -13.34 -9.40 11.97
C ILE A 147 -12.49 -10.22 10.99
N LYS A 148 -11.18 -9.99 11.03
CA LYS A 148 -10.21 -10.70 10.19
C LYS A 148 -10.27 -12.21 10.46
N GLY A 149 -10.25 -13.02 9.41
CA GLY A 149 -10.25 -14.49 9.50
C GLY A 149 -11.62 -15.16 9.54
N THR A 150 -12.69 -14.45 9.91
CA THR A 150 -14.07 -14.98 9.87
C THR A 150 -14.91 -14.39 8.74
N ASN A 151 -14.39 -13.38 8.03
CA ASN A 151 -15.10 -12.62 7.01
C ASN A 151 -16.45 -12.09 7.51
N GLN A 152 -16.47 -11.58 8.75
CA GLN A 152 -17.68 -11.03 9.37
C GLN A 152 -17.54 -9.53 9.61
N VAL A 153 -18.64 -8.81 9.40
CA VAL A 153 -18.79 -7.41 9.78
C VAL A 153 -19.80 -7.28 10.90
N VAL A 154 -19.39 -6.59 11.97
CA VAL A 154 -20.25 -6.25 13.12
C VAL A 154 -20.44 -4.74 13.17
N CYS A 155 -21.70 -4.32 13.26
CA CYS A 155 -22.09 -2.93 13.31
C CYS A 155 -22.31 -2.47 14.75
N ASN A 156 -21.54 -1.47 15.18
CA ASN A 156 -21.74 -0.80 16.46
C ASN A 156 -22.51 0.50 16.22
N CYS A 157 -23.80 0.50 16.51
CA CYS A 157 -24.66 1.64 16.20
C CYS A 157 -24.29 2.90 16.96
N TYR A 158 -24.37 4.04 16.26
CA TYR A 158 -24.24 5.35 16.89
C TYR A 158 -25.42 5.64 17.82
N PRO A 159 -25.28 6.55 18.81
CA PRO A 159 -26.37 6.90 19.70
C PRO A 159 -27.65 7.31 18.94
N GLY A 160 -28.79 6.74 19.32
CA GLY A 160 -30.07 6.98 18.65
C GLY A 160 -30.39 5.98 17.54
N TRP A 161 -29.50 5.05 17.21
CA TRP A 161 -29.69 4.02 16.20
C TRP A 161 -29.55 2.62 16.78
N ALA A 162 -30.28 1.67 16.21
CA ALA A 162 -30.26 0.26 16.55
C ALA A 162 -30.36 -0.60 15.28
N THR A 163 -29.96 -1.86 15.42
CA THR A 163 -30.18 -2.89 14.40
C THR A 163 -31.62 -3.40 14.46
N ASN A 164 -32.20 -3.77 13.31
CA ASN A 164 -33.49 -4.45 13.30
C ASN A 164 -33.30 -5.94 13.69
N PRO A 165 -33.89 -6.42 14.82
CA PRO A 165 -33.69 -7.79 15.29
C PRO A 165 -34.35 -8.84 14.39
N ASN A 166 -35.29 -8.46 13.53
CA ASN A 166 -35.94 -9.35 12.57
C ASN A 166 -35.21 -9.40 11.23
N GLN A 167 -34.22 -8.53 11.02
CA GLN A 167 -33.41 -8.54 9.81
C GLN A 167 -32.34 -9.63 9.93
N GLN A 168 -32.16 -10.40 8.85
CA GLN A 168 -31.18 -11.47 8.80
C GLN A 168 -29.78 -10.95 8.44
N ILE A 169 -28.77 -11.74 8.79
CA ILE A 169 -27.39 -11.54 8.33
C ILE A 169 -27.39 -11.59 6.81
N THR A 170 -26.81 -10.57 6.18
CA THR A 170 -26.67 -10.51 4.72
C THR A 170 -25.27 -10.95 4.31
N THR A 171 -25.12 -11.35 3.05
CA THR A 171 -23.80 -11.65 2.48
C THR A 171 -23.52 -10.66 1.37
N ILE A 172 -22.34 -10.05 1.41
CA ILE A 172 -21.84 -9.18 0.34
C ILE A 172 -20.62 -9.84 -0.31
N ASP A 173 -20.52 -9.72 -1.62
CA ASP A 173 -19.35 -10.15 -2.36
C ASP A 173 -18.33 -9.01 -2.39
N TRP A 174 -17.11 -9.33 -1.99
CA TRP A 174 -16.00 -8.39 -1.90
C TRP A 174 -14.77 -8.97 -2.57
N ASN A 175 -14.52 -8.54 -3.81
CA ASN A 175 -13.49 -9.11 -4.67
C ASN A 175 -13.69 -10.63 -4.82
N THR A 176 -12.77 -11.43 -4.29
CA THR A 176 -12.80 -12.90 -4.33
C THR A 176 -13.35 -13.55 -3.06
N ALA A 177 -13.85 -12.76 -2.09
CA ALA A 177 -14.37 -13.25 -0.82
C ALA A 177 -15.84 -12.87 -0.61
N SER A 178 -16.59 -13.76 0.04
CA SER A 178 -17.94 -13.46 0.54
C SER A 178 -17.85 -13.10 2.03
N ILE A 179 -18.53 -12.01 2.41
CA ILE A 179 -18.50 -11.43 3.75
C ILE A 179 -19.90 -11.46 4.35
N HIS A 180 -20.01 -11.98 5.57
CA HIS A 180 -21.26 -11.98 6.32
C HIS A 180 -21.39 -10.70 7.14
N VAL A 181 -22.48 -9.95 6.92
CA VAL A 181 -22.71 -8.65 7.52
C VAL A 181 -23.88 -8.75 8.48
N ALA A 182 -23.63 -8.42 9.75
CA ALA A 182 -24.70 -8.29 10.74
C ALA A 182 -25.69 -7.19 10.32
N PRO A 183 -26.95 -7.23 10.78
CA PRO A 183 -27.94 -6.23 10.42
C PRO A 183 -27.43 -4.79 10.63
N PRO A 184 -27.66 -3.88 9.68
CA PRO A 184 -27.20 -2.50 9.73
C PRO A 184 -27.99 -1.68 10.77
N CYS A 185 -27.45 -0.51 11.13
CA CYS A 185 -28.06 0.40 12.09
C CYS A 185 -29.09 1.32 11.43
N THR A 186 -30.25 0.76 11.10
CA THR A 186 -31.33 1.47 10.37
C THR A 186 -32.53 1.83 11.23
N GLU A 187 -32.65 1.31 12.45
CA GLU A 187 -33.78 1.61 13.33
C GLU A 187 -33.45 2.79 14.23
N GLU A 188 -34.27 3.84 14.21
CA GLU A 188 -34.16 4.91 15.20
C GLU A 188 -34.67 4.43 16.55
N ILE A 189 -33.87 4.63 17.60
CA ILE A 189 -34.26 4.34 18.98
C ILE A 189 -35.31 5.38 19.40
N LYS A 190 -36.57 4.97 19.34
CA LYS A 190 -37.68 5.74 19.91
C LYS A 190 -37.66 5.57 21.43
N ARG A 191 -37.12 6.55 22.15
CA ARG A 191 -37.31 6.66 23.59
C ARG A 191 -38.79 6.93 23.83
N GLY A 192 -39.51 5.93 24.34
CA GLY A 192 -40.95 5.98 24.50
C GLY A 192 -41.42 7.24 25.22
N ILE A 193 -42.08 8.12 24.48
CA ILE A 193 -43.50 8.32 24.75
C ILE A 193 -44.18 7.46 23.69
N THR A 194 -45.06 6.55 24.13
CA THR A 194 -45.94 5.73 23.28
C THR A 194 -46.39 6.52 22.04
N GLY A 195 -46.54 5.86 20.89
CA GLY A 195 -46.84 6.44 19.56
C GLY A 195 -48.09 7.34 19.39
N ASN A 196 -48.62 7.89 20.48
CA ASN A 196 -49.60 8.95 20.56
C ASN A 196 -49.00 10.21 21.24
N ALA A 197 -47.87 10.71 20.76
CA ALA A 197 -47.48 12.08 21.11
C ALA A 197 -48.50 13.03 20.45
N PRO A 198 -49.30 13.82 21.20
CA PRO A 198 -50.18 14.79 20.58
C PRO A 198 -49.31 15.75 19.78
N GLN A 199 -49.59 15.85 18.48
CA GLN A 199 -49.01 16.86 17.62
C GLN A 199 -49.37 18.22 18.24
N LEU A 200 -48.37 18.95 18.73
CA LEU A 200 -48.54 20.35 19.08
C LEU A 200 -48.73 21.11 17.77
N SER A 201 -49.97 21.13 17.27
CA SER A 201 -50.37 22.15 16.30
C SER A 201 -50.30 23.48 17.03
N THR A 202 -49.52 24.42 16.51
CA THR A 202 -49.58 25.83 16.91
C THR A 202 -50.96 26.38 16.52
N SER A 203 -51.95 26.13 17.38
CA SER A 203 -53.25 26.76 17.29
C SER A 203 -53.14 28.14 17.91
N THR A 204 -53.17 29.13 17.03
CA THR A 204 -53.37 30.53 17.33
C THR A 204 -54.73 30.72 18.01
N TYR A 205 -54.87 30.51 19.32
CA TYR A 205 -56.03 31.06 20.05
C TYR A 205 -55.85 31.15 21.57
N ARG A 206 -55.88 32.41 22.04
CA ARG A 206 -56.39 32.97 23.30
C ARG A 206 -56.72 32.01 24.47
N ASN A 207 -56.15 32.37 25.62
CA ASN A 207 -56.77 32.41 26.96
C ASN A 207 -57.85 31.36 27.25
N SER A 208 -57.50 30.34 28.05
CA SER A 208 -58.07 30.06 29.39
C SER A 208 -58.19 28.57 29.71
N ARG A 209 -57.51 28.20 30.79
CA ARG A 209 -57.91 27.30 31.91
C ARG A 209 -58.41 25.87 31.66
N HIS A 210 -57.80 24.99 32.46
CA HIS A 210 -58.16 23.63 32.88
C HIS A 210 -57.99 22.50 31.86
N ILE A 211 -56.96 21.67 32.12
CA ILE A 211 -56.82 20.33 31.58
C ILE A 211 -57.46 19.38 32.59
N THR A 212 -58.65 18.87 32.28
CA THR A 212 -59.22 17.71 32.96
C THR A 212 -58.83 16.45 32.20
N PHE A 213 -58.10 15.57 32.87
CA PHE A 213 -57.88 14.21 32.39
C PHE A 213 -59.04 13.32 32.86
N ARG A 214 -59.70 12.63 31.93
CA ARG A 214 -60.48 11.44 32.25
C ARG A 214 -59.67 10.22 31.85
N CYS A 215 -59.58 9.26 32.78
CA CYS A 215 -59.04 7.94 32.58
C CYS A 215 -59.80 7.17 31.50
#